data_AF-A0A7S2B5K7-F1
#
_entry.id   AF-A0A7S2B5K7-F1
#
_cell.length_a   1.000
_cell.length_b   1.000
_cell.length_c   1.000
_cell.angle_alpha   90.00
_cell.angle_beta   90.00
_cell.angle_gamma   90.00
#
_symmetry.space_group_name_H-M   'P 1'
#
loop_
_entity.id
_entity.type
_entity.pdbx_description
1 polymer ?
#
loop_
_entity_poly.entity_id
_entity_poly.type
_entity_poly.pdbx_seq_one_letter_code
_entity_poly.pdbx_strand_id
1 'polypeptide(L)'
;TTGEELYNDGTIEVSVNGDFVSSTSYTYDLGEAVLDMCFPSFDSIQVSNPTNDAWTGSIMASIDGGSIFNYLECTNCAGATSTEKIVVDGNSTGVAQASTQCMGGISCDLLVYTKTTRLVSTSGEWVT
;
A
#
# COMPACT_ATOMS: atom_id res chain seq x y z
N THR A 1 -5.99 -2.56 -6.61
CA THR A 1 -6.52 -3.48 -7.63
C THR A 1 -5.61 -4.68 -7.72
N THR A 2 -6.18 -5.88 -7.80
CA THR A 2 -5.43 -7.13 -8.02
C THR A 2 -4.72 -7.07 -9.38
N GLY A 3 -3.51 -7.60 -9.47
CA GLY A 3 -2.76 -7.66 -10.73
C GLY A 3 -3.39 -8.59 -11.76
N GLU A 4 -2.91 -8.54 -13.00
CA GLU A 4 -3.48 -9.32 -14.12
C GLU A 4 -2.68 -10.61 -14.45
N GLU A 5 -1.52 -10.80 -13.84
CA GLU A 5 -0.68 -11.99 -14.03
C GLU A 5 -1.17 -13.17 -13.16
N LEU A 6 -0.82 -14.39 -13.57
CA LEU A 6 -1.12 -15.59 -12.79
C LEU A 6 -0.56 -15.50 -11.36
N TYR A 7 -1.33 -15.98 -10.38
CA TYR A 7 -0.98 -16.02 -8.95
C TYR A 7 -0.94 -14.65 -8.25
N ASN A 8 -1.59 -13.65 -8.82
CA ASN A 8 -1.74 -12.33 -8.18
C ASN A 8 -3.05 -12.21 -7.37
N ASP A 9 -3.95 -13.19 -7.50
CA ASP A 9 -5.33 -13.28 -7.02
C ASP A 9 -5.49 -13.75 -5.57
N GLY A 10 -4.38 -13.76 -4.80
CA GLY A 10 -4.42 -14.10 -3.38
C GLY A 10 -5.19 -13.09 -2.52
N THR A 11 -5.06 -13.22 -1.20
CA THR A 11 -5.84 -12.41 -0.25
C THR A 11 -5.08 -11.18 0.22
N ILE A 12 -5.81 -10.12 0.56
CA ILE A 12 -5.25 -8.93 1.21
C ILE A 12 -6.21 -8.38 2.25
N GLU A 13 -5.66 -7.96 3.38
CA GLU A 13 -6.35 -7.22 4.42
C GLU A 13 -5.89 -5.76 4.38
N VAL A 14 -6.85 -4.83 4.38
CA VAL A 14 -6.62 -3.39 4.39
C VAL A 14 -7.22 -2.82 5.66
N SER A 15 -6.42 -2.03 6.39
CA SER A 15 -6.88 -1.23 7.52
C SER A 15 -6.71 0.26 7.22
N VAL A 16 -7.74 1.04 7.54
CA VAL A 16 -7.71 2.51 7.47
C VAL A 16 -8.07 3.04 8.85
N ASN A 17 -7.21 3.88 9.42
CA ASN A 17 -7.36 4.46 10.76
C ASN A 17 -7.56 3.42 11.88
N GLY A 18 -7.06 2.20 11.69
CA GLY A 18 -7.18 1.08 12.62
C GLY A 18 -8.40 0.18 12.41
N ASP A 19 -9.34 0.56 11.52
CA ASP A 19 -10.49 -0.26 11.17
C ASP A 19 -10.19 -1.11 9.95
N PHE A 20 -10.50 -2.41 10.00
CA PHE A 20 -10.39 -3.31 8.85
C PHE A 20 -11.53 -3.07 7.87
N VAL A 21 -11.17 -2.74 6.63
CA VAL A 21 -12.12 -2.37 5.56
C VAL A 21 -12.12 -3.36 4.39
N SER A 22 -11.21 -4.33 4.40
CA SER A 22 -11.31 -5.58 3.65
C SER A 22 -11.04 -6.76 4.59
N SER A 23 -11.31 -7.99 4.13
CA SER A 23 -11.00 -9.20 4.87
C SER A 23 -10.41 -10.27 3.96
N THR A 24 -9.66 -11.20 4.54
CA THR A 24 -9.11 -12.36 3.81
C THR A 24 -10.10 -13.50 3.61
N SER A 25 -11.39 -13.31 3.90
CA SER A 25 -12.43 -14.32 3.65
C SER A 25 -12.88 -14.38 2.19
N TYR A 26 -12.37 -13.46 1.36
CA TYR A 26 -12.67 -13.34 -0.05
C TYR A 26 -11.36 -13.23 -0.85
N THR A 27 -11.34 -13.86 -2.02
CA THR A 27 -10.29 -13.74 -3.03
C THR A 27 -10.85 -12.92 -4.18
N TYR A 28 -10.02 -12.04 -4.73
CA TYR A 28 -10.40 -11.12 -5.78
C TYR A 28 -9.96 -11.67 -7.14
N ASP A 29 -10.80 -11.53 -8.16
CA ASP A 29 -10.42 -11.87 -9.52
C ASP A 29 -9.23 -11.00 -9.99
N LEU A 30 -8.48 -11.50 -10.97
CA LEU A 30 -7.41 -10.74 -11.61
C LEU A 30 -7.96 -9.42 -12.18
N GLY A 31 -7.31 -8.31 -11.87
CA GLY A 31 -7.76 -6.97 -12.26
C GLY A 31 -8.93 -6.39 -11.44
N GLU A 32 -9.43 -7.10 -10.41
CA GLU A 32 -10.56 -6.63 -9.60
C GLU A 32 -10.14 -5.53 -8.60
N ALA A 33 -11.07 -4.61 -8.34
CA ALA A 33 -10.93 -3.62 -7.28
C ALA A 33 -11.13 -4.26 -5.90
N VAL A 34 -10.06 -4.28 -5.10
CA VAL A 34 -10.10 -4.74 -3.71
C VAL A 34 -10.91 -3.80 -2.81
N LEU A 35 -10.73 -2.49 -3.02
CA LEU A 35 -11.32 -1.42 -2.24
C LEU A 35 -11.52 -0.20 -3.14
N ASP A 36 -12.75 0.31 -3.19
CA ASP A 36 -13.10 1.56 -3.88
C ASP A 36 -14.11 2.33 -3.02
N MET A 37 -13.59 3.12 -2.06
CA MET A 37 -14.36 3.84 -1.07
C MET A 37 -13.68 5.16 -0.70
N CYS A 38 -14.47 6.15 -0.28
CA CYS A 38 -13.95 7.39 0.28
C CYS A 38 -13.89 7.33 1.81
N PHE A 39 -12.85 7.93 2.38
CA PHE A 39 -12.65 8.04 3.83
C PHE A 39 -12.53 9.52 4.24
N PRO A 40 -12.98 9.91 5.45
CA PRO A 40 -12.86 11.29 5.92
C PRO A 40 -11.40 11.76 6.10
N SER A 41 -10.52 10.85 6.51
CA SER A 41 -9.08 11.09 6.72
C SER A 41 -8.29 9.80 6.49
N PHE A 42 -6.99 9.95 6.20
CA PHE A 42 -6.00 8.89 6.17
C PHE A 42 -4.94 9.16 7.25
N ASP A 43 -5.30 8.88 8.50
CA ASP A 43 -4.39 9.01 9.64
C ASP A 43 -3.42 7.82 9.70
N SER A 44 -3.90 6.63 9.34
CA SER A 44 -3.07 5.45 9.08
C SER A 44 -3.68 4.58 8.00
N ILE A 45 -2.84 3.99 7.15
CA ILE A 45 -3.26 2.96 6.21
C ILE A 45 -2.25 1.82 6.31
N GLN A 46 -2.75 0.61 6.50
CA GLN A 46 -1.94 -0.60 6.55
C GLN A 46 -2.50 -1.66 5.62
N VAL A 47 -1.61 -2.43 4.99
CA VAL A 47 -1.99 -3.65 4.29
C VAL A 47 -1.19 -4.84 4.78
N SER A 48 -1.85 -5.98 4.90
CA SER A 48 -1.20 -7.23 5.31
C SER A 48 -1.83 -8.40 4.57
N ASN A 49 -1.18 -9.55 4.62
CA ASN A 49 -1.75 -10.80 4.17
C ASN A 49 -1.38 -11.89 5.19
N PRO A 50 -2.31 -12.29 6.07
CA PRO A 50 -2.07 -13.38 7.01
C PRO A 50 -2.11 -14.79 6.37
N THR A 51 -2.48 -14.91 5.08
CA THR A 51 -2.57 -16.22 4.40
C THR A 51 -1.32 -16.52 3.58
N ASN A 52 -1.20 -17.77 3.11
CA ASN A 52 -0.08 -18.21 2.28
C ASN A 52 -0.24 -17.89 0.80
N ASP A 53 -1.38 -17.34 0.40
CA ASP A 53 -1.68 -17.04 -0.98
C ASP A 53 -1.43 -15.56 -1.25
N ALA A 54 -0.31 -15.27 -1.91
CA ALA A 54 0.19 -13.93 -2.10
C ALA A 54 -0.79 -13.09 -2.93
N TRP A 55 -1.09 -11.89 -2.45
CA TRP A 55 -1.75 -10.88 -3.27
C TRP A 55 -0.69 -9.99 -3.90
N THR A 56 -0.79 -9.79 -5.21
CA THR A 56 0.05 -8.84 -5.93
C THR A 56 -0.83 -7.89 -6.72
N GLY A 57 -0.53 -6.60 -6.63
CA GLY A 57 -1.33 -5.61 -7.33
C GLY A 57 -0.82 -4.20 -7.13
N SER A 58 -1.69 -3.24 -7.42
CA SER A 58 -1.42 -1.82 -7.27
C SER A 58 -2.31 -1.21 -6.19
N ILE A 59 -1.75 -0.24 -5.46
CA ILE A 59 -2.47 0.55 -4.46
C ILE A 59 -2.30 2.01 -4.79
N MET A 60 -3.40 2.74 -4.89
CA MET A 60 -3.42 4.16 -5.13
C MET A 60 -4.40 4.82 -4.16
N ALA A 61 -4.13 6.07 -3.81
CA ALA A 61 -5.11 6.91 -3.13
C ALA A 61 -5.26 8.25 -3.84
N SER A 62 -6.43 8.86 -3.65
CA SER A 62 -6.70 10.23 -4.02
C SER A 62 -7.01 11.03 -2.75
N ILE A 63 -6.43 12.23 -2.66
CA ILE A 63 -6.70 13.20 -1.59
C ILE A 63 -7.61 14.34 -2.06
N ASP A 64 -8.01 14.32 -3.33
CA ASP A 64 -8.79 15.36 -4.01
C ASP A 64 -10.16 14.83 -4.50
N GLY A 65 -10.68 13.81 -3.82
CA GLY A 65 -12.02 13.25 -4.06
C GLY A 65 -12.11 12.41 -5.34
N GLY A 66 -11.00 11.82 -5.78
CA GLY A 66 -10.93 10.94 -6.96
C GLY A 66 -10.49 11.63 -8.25
N SER A 67 -10.00 12.87 -8.19
CA SER A 67 -9.55 13.58 -9.40
C SER A 67 -8.16 13.12 -9.86
N ILE A 68 -7.25 12.93 -8.90
CA ILE A 68 -5.89 12.42 -9.15
C ILE A 68 -5.62 11.28 -8.18
N PHE A 69 -5.21 10.15 -8.74
CA PHE A 69 -4.72 8.99 -8.00
C PHE A 69 -3.19 8.93 -8.10
N ASN A 70 -2.52 8.69 -6.98
CA ASN A 70 -1.09 8.47 -6.93
C ASN A 70 -0.79 7.14 -6.23
N TYR A 71 0.26 6.46 -6.67
CA TYR A 71 0.82 5.35 -5.92
C TYR A 71 1.35 5.84 -4.58
N LEU A 72 1.28 4.97 -3.58
CA LEU A 72 1.73 5.20 -2.22
C LEU A 72 3.14 4.62 -2.05
N GLU A 73 3.71 4.85 -0.88
CA GLU A 73 4.98 4.24 -0.49
C GLU A 73 4.78 3.32 0.71
N CYS A 74 5.30 2.11 0.59
CA CYS A 74 5.45 1.16 1.67
C CYS A 74 6.77 1.40 2.40
N THR A 75 6.72 1.58 3.72
CA THR A 75 7.91 2.07 4.47
C THR A 75 8.69 1.02 5.24
N ASN A 76 8.11 -0.16 5.45
CA ASN A 76 8.65 -1.17 6.36
C ASN A 76 8.76 -2.58 5.73
N CYS A 77 8.55 -2.67 4.42
CA CYS A 77 8.78 -3.89 3.64
C CYS A 77 10.15 -3.86 2.94
N ALA A 78 10.53 -4.98 2.33
CA ALA A 78 11.80 -5.11 1.62
C ALA A 78 11.68 -4.65 0.15
N GLY A 79 12.84 -4.40 -0.47
CA GLY A 79 12.94 -4.07 -1.89
C GLY A 79 12.67 -2.60 -2.18
N ALA A 80 11.86 -2.33 -3.20
CA ALA A 80 11.36 -0.99 -3.50
C ALA A 80 10.28 -0.57 -2.49
N THR A 81 9.85 0.68 -2.57
CA THR A 81 8.82 1.24 -1.68
C THR A 81 7.50 1.51 -2.40
N SER A 82 7.52 1.79 -3.71
CA SER A 82 6.32 2.17 -4.45
C SER A 82 5.27 1.07 -4.49
N THR A 83 3.99 1.44 -4.39
CA THR A 83 2.85 0.53 -4.55
C THR A 83 2.29 0.47 -5.97
N GLU A 84 3.06 0.89 -6.99
CA GLU A 84 2.72 0.65 -8.40
C GLU A 84 2.55 -0.85 -8.68
N LYS A 85 3.49 -1.65 -8.16
CA LYS A 85 3.37 -3.09 -8.06
C LYS A 85 3.97 -3.52 -6.73
N ILE A 86 3.14 -4.07 -5.86
CA ILE A 86 3.50 -4.57 -4.52
C ILE A 86 2.97 -5.99 -4.37
N VAL A 87 3.77 -6.83 -3.72
CA VAL A 87 3.36 -8.17 -3.29
C VAL A 87 3.26 -8.21 -1.76
N VAL A 88 2.15 -8.76 -1.27
CA VAL A 88 1.87 -8.95 0.16
C VAL A 88 1.57 -10.44 0.38
N ASP A 89 2.45 -11.11 1.13
CA ASP A 89 2.47 -12.56 1.29
C ASP A 89 2.68 -12.92 2.77
N GLY A 90 1.81 -13.78 3.30
CA GLY A 90 1.95 -14.31 4.66
C GLY A 90 3.13 -15.26 4.82
N ASN A 91 3.65 -15.80 3.72
CA ASN A 91 4.93 -16.50 3.66
C ASN A 91 5.92 -15.73 2.78
N SER A 92 6.91 -16.40 2.19
CA SER A 92 7.99 -15.74 1.43
C SER A 92 8.14 -16.26 0.00
N THR A 93 7.08 -16.83 -0.57
CA THR A 93 7.12 -17.45 -1.91
C THR A 93 6.81 -16.48 -3.04
N GLY A 94 6.10 -15.38 -2.76
CA GLY A 94 5.74 -14.34 -3.72
C GLY A 94 6.86 -13.35 -4.09
N VAL A 95 8.09 -13.52 -3.60
CA VAL A 95 9.20 -12.55 -3.72
C VAL A 95 9.50 -12.07 -5.16
N ALA A 96 9.22 -12.90 -6.17
CA ALA A 96 9.47 -12.58 -7.57
C ALA A 96 8.31 -11.82 -8.26
N GLN A 97 7.17 -11.65 -7.60
CA GLN A 97 5.96 -11.07 -8.21
C GLN A 97 6.02 -9.54 -8.30
N ALA A 98 6.73 -8.87 -7.38
CA ALA A 98 6.94 -7.42 -7.42
C ALA A 98 8.26 -6.99 -6.78
N SER A 99 8.69 -5.75 -7.05
CA SER A 99 9.89 -5.15 -6.45
C SER A 99 9.68 -4.70 -5.01
N THR A 100 8.46 -4.29 -4.64
CA THR A 100 8.07 -3.95 -3.27
C THR A 100 7.50 -5.20 -2.60
N GLN A 101 8.15 -5.68 -1.55
CA GLN A 101 7.98 -7.06 -1.07
C GLN A 101 7.67 -7.11 0.43
N CYS A 102 6.40 -7.34 0.76
CA CYS A 102 5.92 -7.56 2.11
C CYS A 102 5.74 -9.06 2.36
N MET A 103 6.79 -9.70 2.88
CA MET A 103 6.86 -11.15 3.04
C MET A 103 6.75 -11.54 4.52
N GLY A 104 6.28 -12.76 4.78
CA GLY A 104 6.26 -13.37 6.11
C GLY A 104 5.21 -12.78 7.02
N GLY A 105 4.10 -12.28 6.47
CA GLY A 105 3.00 -11.68 7.23
C GLY A 105 3.33 -10.30 7.80
N ILE A 106 4.41 -9.67 7.33
CA ILE A 106 4.72 -8.27 7.66
C ILE A 106 3.64 -7.38 7.04
N SER A 107 3.05 -6.51 7.86
CA SER A 107 2.17 -5.45 7.37
C SER A 107 2.99 -4.32 6.75
N CYS A 108 2.51 -3.77 5.65
CA CYS A 108 3.02 -2.55 5.05
C CYS A 108 2.35 -1.31 5.66
N ASP A 109 3.14 -0.37 6.18
CA ASP A 109 2.68 0.97 6.53
C ASP A 109 2.74 1.88 5.29
N LEU A 110 1.56 2.31 4.82
CA LEU A 110 1.40 3.08 3.59
C LEU A 110 1.42 4.59 3.86
N LEU A 111 2.36 5.29 3.21
CA LEU A 111 2.40 6.74 3.23
C LEU A 111 1.60 7.34 2.08
N VAL A 112 0.63 8.18 2.44
CA VAL A 112 -0.08 9.05 1.51
C VAL A 112 0.62 10.40 1.44
N TYR A 113 1.26 10.71 0.32
CA TYR A 113 1.78 12.06 0.10
C TYR A 113 0.62 13.01 -0.13
N THR A 114 0.37 13.88 0.84
CA THR A 114 -0.42 15.08 0.58
C THR A 114 0.41 16.00 -0.30
N LYS A 115 -0.16 16.39 -1.44
CA LYS A 115 0.53 17.27 -2.40
C LYS A 115 0.54 18.70 -1.85
N THR A 116 1.34 18.97 -0.82
CA THR A 116 1.96 20.27 -0.48
C THR A 116 2.96 20.03 0.65
N THR A 117 4.23 19.84 0.30
CA THR A 117 5.34 19.91 1.27
C THR A 117 6.15 21.16 0.98
N ARG A 118 6.05 22.17 1.83
CA ARG A 118 6.92 23.36 1.77
C ARG A 118 8.08 23.16 2.74
N LEU A 119 9.26 22.86 2.22
CA LEU A 119 10.49 22.90 3.00
C LEU A 119 10.90 24.36 3.20
N VAL A 120 11.13 24.78 4.44
CA VAL A 120 11.72 26.07 4.79
C VAL A 120 12.94 25.79 5.65
N SER A 121 14.14 26.06 5.11
CA SER A 121 15.37 26.14 5.90
C SER A 121 15.70 27.60 6.14
N THR A 122 16.07 27.95 7.37
CA THR A 122 16.68 29.25 7.68
C THR A 122 18.08 28.98 8.22
N SER A 123 19.10 29.61 7.64
CA SER A 123 20.43 29.67 8.24
C SER A 123 20.43 30.81 9.25
N GLY A 124 20.57 30.50 10.53
CA GLY A 124 20.85 31.52 11.55
C GLY A 124 22.16 32.22 11.24
N GLU A 125 22.13 33.56 11.23
CA GLU A 125 23.29 34.41 11.05
C GLU A 125 24.20 34.29 12.28
N TRP A 126 25.46 33.91 12.10
CA TRP A 126 26.44 33.92 13.18
C TRP A 126 26.77 35.37 13.53
N VAL A 127 26.30 35.84 14.68
CA VAL A 127 26.76 37.12 15.25
C VAL A 127 28.18 36.89 15.78
N THR A 128 29.15 37.53 15.15
CA THR A 128 30.58 37.52 15.50
C THR A 128 30.86 38.26 16.81
#